data_AF-A0A5R8N5X9-F1
#
_entry.id   AF-A0A5R8N5X9-F1
#
_cell.length_a   1.000
_cell.length_b   1.000
_cell.length_c   1.000
_cell.angle_alpha   90.00
_cell.angle_beta   90.00
_cell.angle_gamma   90.00
#
_symmetry.space_group_name_H-M   'P 1'
#
loop_
_entity.id
_entity.type
_entity.pdbx_description
1 polymer ?
#
loop_
_entity_poly.entity_id
_entity_poly.type
_entity_poly.pdbx_seq_one_letter_code
_entity_poly.pdbx_strand_id
1 'polypeptide(L)'
;MTVVALALSLVVGGCAEQREEVDPAVRGEVGKIGTIVWKQRYEGVEGTATVVTDSFVIDVGGKTEVASFKKAVAFLRSRGWVTTADGSPYRISMHSPKWKGSNLAVYALRAAQEFDRPEVKKALEKEGAKLEALVSVVAYVGW
;
A
#
# COMPACT_ATOMS: atom_id res chain seq x y z
N MET A 1 -21.76 -28.74 54.01
CA MET A 1 -22.14 -29.47 52.78
C MET A 1 -22.65 -28.44 51.79
N THR A 2 -21.83 -28.07 50.79
CA THR A 2 -21.96 -28.46 49.36
C THR A 2 -23.16 -27.76 48.70
N VAL A 3 -23.10 -27.03 47.58
CA VAL A 3 -22.28 -27.14 46.37
C VAL A 3 -22.16 -25.74 45.74
N VAL A 4 -20.94 -25.32 45.42
CA VAL A 4 -20.67 -24.32 44.38
C VAL A 4 -20.66 -25.08 43.06
N ALA A 5 -21.59 -24.79 42.15
CA ALA A 5 -21.60 -25.35 40.79
C ALA A 5 -21.83 -24.18 39.81
N LEU A 6 -20.73 -23.66 39.27
CA LEU A 6 -20.20 -23.99 37.93
C LEU A 6 -20.88 -23.15 36.84
N ALA A 7 -20.32 -21.95 36.68
CA ALA A 7 -20.37 -21.19 35.45
C ALA A 7 -19.78 -22.05 34.33
N LEU A 8 -20.61 -22.41 33.36
CA LEU A 8 -20.18 -23.10 32.16
C LEU A 8 -20.80 -22.39 30.95
N SER A 9 -19.94 -22.13 29.99
CA SER A 9 -20.27 -22.04 28.56
C SER A 9 -20.67 -20.68 28.01
N LEU A 10 -19.73 -19.72 28.04
CA LEU A 10 -19.65 -18.67 27.00
C LEU A 10 -18.18 -18.44 26.61
N VAL A 11 -17.54 -19.48 26.09
CA VAL A 11 -16.38 -19.31 25.20
C VAL A 11 -16.84 -19.70 23.81
N VAL A 12 -17.69 -18.86 23.23
CA VAL A 12 -17.72 -18.76 21.77
C VAL A 12 -16.40 -18.09 21.43
N GLY A 13 -15.34 -18.89 21.36
CA GLY A 13 -14.08 -18.48 20.78
C GLY A 13 -14.36 -18.23 19.31
N GLY A 14 -14.84 -17.03 19.00
CA GLY A 14 -14.77 -16.50 17.67
C GLY A 14 -13.30 -16.56 17.30
N CYS A 15 -12.95 -17.45 16.36
CA CYS A 15 -11.78 -17.24 15.53
C CYS A 15 -11.99 -15.87 14.89
N ALA A 16 -11.56 -14.81 15.57
CA ALA A 16 -11.50 -13.49 15.01
C ALA A 16 -10.57 -13.64 13.82
N GLU A 17 -11.12 -13.54 12.62
CA GLU A 17 -10.37 -13.55 11.38
C GLU A 17 -9.27 -12.50 11.53
N GLN A 18 -8.01 -12.94 11.52
CA GLN A 18 -6.88 -12.08 11.82
C GLN A 18 -6.75 -11.08 10.67
N ARG A 19 -7.22 -9.85 10.90
CA ARG A 19 -7.16 -8.80 9.89
C ARG A 19 -5.79 -8.14 9.92
N GLU A 20 -5.08 -8.23 8.81
CA GLU A 20 -3.75 -7.67 8.64
C GLU A 20 -3.77 -6.50 7.68
N GLU A 21 -3.25 -5.37 8.13
CA GLU A 21 -3.28 -4.12 7.40
C GLU A 21 -2.13 -3.23 7.84
N VAL A 22 -1.60 -2.43 6.92
CA VAL A 22 -0.51 -1.50 7.23
C VAL A 22 -0.93 -0.50 8.30
N ASP A 23 0.03 -0.07 9.12
CA ASP A 23 -0.20 0.99 10.10
C ASP A 23 -0.82 2.22 9.39
N PRO A 24 -1.91 2.82 9.91
CA PRO A 24 -2.54 3.98 9.28
C PRO A 24 -1.58 5.15 9.00
N ALA A 25 -0.50 5.29 9.78
CA ALA A 25 0.53 6.30 9.54
C ALA A 25 1.28 6.09 8.21
N VAL A 26 1.36 4.85 7.70
CA VAL A 26 1.93 4.55 6.37
C VAL A 26 1.16 5.28 5.28
N ARG A 27 -0.18 5.27 5.34
CA ARG A 27 -1.01 6.03 4.38
C ARG A 27 -0.71 7.53 4.43
N GLY A 28 -0.52 8.04 5.64
CA GLY A 28 -0.13 9.43 5.86
C GLY A 28 1.26 9.78 5.32
N GLU A 29 2.20 8.83 5.29
CA GLU A 29 3.49 9.01 4.66
C GLU A 29 3.43 8.91 3.14
N VAL A 30 2.71 7.93 2.61
CA VAL A 30 2.48 7.77 1.18
C VAL A 30 1.81 9.03 0.60
N GLY A 31 0.82 9.58 1.30
CA GLY A 31 0.17 10.85 0.91
C GLY A 31 1.07 12.08 0.95
N LYS A 32 2.29 12.01 1.52
CA LYS A 32 3.27 13.10 1.50
C LYS A 32 4.26 13.01 0.33
N ILE A 33 4.22 11.92 -0.44
CA ILE A 33 5.05 11.75 -1.65
C ILE A 33 4.67 12.80 -2.70
N GLY A 34 3.37 13.10 -2.83
CA GLY A 34 2.82 14.02 -3.83
C GLY A 34 1.29 14.07 -3.76
N THR A 35 0.65 14.49 -4.85
CA THR A 35 -0.82 14.57 -4.95
C THR A 35 -1.39 13.21 -5.31
N ILE A 36 -2.24 12.64 -4.45
CA ILE A 36 -2.95 11.38 -4.76
C ILE A 36 -4.04 11.69 -5.80
N VAL A 37 -3.87 11.14 -7.02
CA VAL A 37 -4.85 11.27 -8.11
C VAL A 37 -5.85 10.12 -8.12
N TRP A 38 -5.46 8.97 -7.56
CA TRP A 38 -6.34 7.83 -7.40
C TRP A 38 -5.91 6.97 -6.22
N LYS A 39 -6.89 6.35 -5.54
CA LYS A 39 -6.65 5.39 -4.47
C LYS A 39 -7.68 4.28 -4.51
N GLN A 40 -7.25 3.07 -4.16
CA GLN A 40 -8.12 1.93 -3.97
C GLN A 40 -7.66 1.13 -2.76
N ARG A 41 -8.62 0.56 -2.05
CA ARG A 41 -8.40 -0.38 -0.97
C ARG A 41 -8.98 -1.72 -1.38
N TYR A 42 -8.16 -2.76 -1.29
CA TYR A 42 -8.52 -4.13 -1.62
C TYR A 42 -8.40 -4.99 -0.37
N GLU A 43 -9.34 -5.91 -0.21
CA GLU A 43 -9.33 -6.93 0.84
C GLU A 43 -9.24 -8.28 0.17
N GLY A 44 -8.18 -9.03 0.50
CA GLY A 44 -7.98 -10.41 0.08
C GLY A 44 -7.93 -11.33 1.29
N VAL A 45 -8.01 -12.63 1.05
CA VAL A 45 -7.82 -13.65 2.08
C VAL A 45 -6.50 -14.38 1.80
N GLU A 46 -5.60 -14.37 2.77
CA GLU A 46 -4.35 -15.13 2.75
C GLU A 46 -4.33 -16.11 3.92
N GLY A 47 -4.49 -17.40 3.62
CA GLY A 47 -4.66 -18.44 4.64
C GLY A 47 -5.93 -18.20 5.45
N THR A 48 -5.79 -17.89 6.73
CA THR A 48 -6.89 -17.56 7.66
C THR A 48 -6.99 -16.07 7.97
N ALA A 49 -6.13 -15.25 7.34
CA ALA A 49 -6.06 -13.82 7.58
C ALA A 49 -6.74 -13.04 6.45
N THR A 50 -7.51 -12.01 6.81
CA THR A 50 -7.95 -11.01 5.83
C THR A 50 -6.84 -9.98 5.68
N VAL A 51 -6.22 -9.92 4.50
CA VAL A 51 -5.14 -8.97 4.20
C VAL A 51 -5.69 -7.78 3.45
N VAL A 52 -5.36 -6.59 3.92
CA VAL A 52 -5.77 -5.33 3.33
C VAL A 52 -4.60 -4.69 2.62
N THR A 53 -4.79 -4.42 1.33
CA THR A 53 -3.82 -3.73 0.48
C THR A 53 -4.38 -2.39 0.03
N ASP A 54 -3.61 -1.33 0.19
CA ASP A 54 -3.95 -0.02 -0.35
C ASP A 54 -3.08 0.29 -1.57
N SER A 55 -3.70 0.64 -2.68
CA SER A 55 -3.03 1.09 -3.91
C SER A 55 -3.26 2.57 -4.13
N PHE A 56 -2.22 3.29 -4.52
CA PHE A 56 -2.23 4.73 -4.77
C PHE A 56 -1.60 5.01 -6.11
N VAL A 57 -2.19 5.94 -6.86
CA VAL A 57 -1.51 6.62 -7.96
C VAL A 57 -1.27 8.06 -7.53
N ILE A 58 -0.01 8.49 -7.65
CA ILE A 58 0.46 9.73 -7.05
C ILE A 58 1.20 10.54 -8.11
N ASP A 59 0.77 11.79 -8.30
CA ASP A 59 1.51 12.79 -9.05
C ASP A 59 2.64 13.36 -8.19
N VAL A 60 3.86 13.12 -8.64
CA VAL A 60 5.09 13.59 -8.00
C VAL A 60 5.79 14.68 -8.80
N GLY A 61 5.20 15.13 -9.92
CA GLY A 61 5.68 16.25 -10.72
C GLY A 61 7.03 16.01 -11.40
N GLY A 62 7.34 14.76 -11.77
CA GLY A 62 8.52 14.47 -12.57
C GLY A 62 8.30 14.73 -14.06
N LYS A 63 9.40 14.86 -14.82
CA LYS A 63 9.38 15.11 -16.27
C LYS A 63 9.43 13.84 -17.12
N THR A 64 9.75 12.70 -16.50
CA THR A 64 9.84 11.37 -17.11
C THR A 64 9.42 10.33 -16.06
N GLU A 65 8.93 9.17 -16.50
CA GLU A 65 8.53 8.07 -15.62
C GLU A 65 9.65 7.71 -14.61
N VAL A 66 10.89 7.62 -15.09
CA VAL A 66 12.07 7.30 -14.27
C VAL A 66 12.40 8.44 -13.29
N ALA A 67 12.24 9.70 -13.69
CA ALA A 67 12.47 10.83 -12.79
C ALA A 67 11.42 10.87 -11.66
N SER A 68 10.15 10.62 -11.99
CA SER A 68 9.05 10.50 -11.03
C SER A 68 9.29 9.37 -10.04
N PHE A 69 9.62 8.17 -10.56
CA PHE A 69 10.00 7.03 -9.74
C PHE A 69 11.16 7.35 -8.79
N LYS A 70 12.27 7.88 -9.30
CA LYS A 70 13.43 8.24 -8.47
C LYS A 70 13.09 9.26 -7.41
N LYS A 71 12.24 10.25 -7.72
CA LYS A 71 11.79 11.26 -6.75
C LYS A 71 10.97 10.65 -5.61
N ALA A 72 10.02 9.77 -5.93
CA ALA A 72 9.23 9.06 -4.93
C ALA A 72 10.09 8.16 -4.03
N VAL A 73 11.01 7.40 -4.63
CA VAL A 73 11.93 6.52 -3.90
C VAL A 73 12.90 7.32 -3.02
N ALA A 74 13.44 8.43 -3.52
CA ALA A 74 14.31 9.31 -2.73
C ALA A 74 13.55 9.90 -1.52
N PHE A 75 12.31 10.31 -1.71
CA PHE A 75 11.45 10.76 -0.61
C PHE A 75 11.29 9.65 0.44
N LEU A 76 10.88 8.45 0.05
CA LEU A 76 10.70 7.33 0.99
C LEU A 76 11.99 6.96 1.73
N ARG A 77 13.13 6.93 1.03
CA ARG A 77 14.45 6.72 1.67
C ARG A 77 14.77 7.81 2.69
N SER A 78 14.47 9.07 2.41
CA SER A 78 14.65 10.17 3.37
C SER A 78 13.77 10.03 4.62
N ARG A 79 12.70 9.23 4.54
CA ARG A 79 11.80 8.88 5.65
C ARG A 79 12.20 7.59 6.37
N GLY A 80 13.31 6.97 6.00
CA GLY A 80 13.85 5.77 6.64
C GLY A 80 13.30 4.46 6.09
N TRP A 81 12.61 4.47 4.94
CA TRP A 81 12.22 3.23 4.25
C TRP A 81 13.45 2.55 3.65
N VAL A 82 13.56 1.24 3.85
CA VAL A 82 14.70 0.42 3.46
C VAL A 82 14.32 -0.44 2.27
N THR A 83 15.17 -0.49 1.25
CA THR A 83 14.95 -1.34 0.07
C THR A 83 15.06 -2.82 0.44
N THR A 84 14.05 -3.62 0.09
CA THR A 84 14.05 -5.09 0.23
C THR A 84 14.31 -5.81 -1.08
N ALA A 85 13.86 -5.24 -2.20
CA ALA A 85 14.16 -5.75 -3.53
C ALA A 85 14.29 -4.57 -4.52
N ASP A 86 15.33 -4.61 -5.36
CA ASP A 86 15.63 -3.57 -6.33
C ASP A 86 15.36 -4.08 -7.75
N GLY A 87 14.31 -3.53 -8.37
CA GLY A 87 13.96 -3.76 -9.77
C GLY A 87 14.07 -2.47 -10.59
N SER A 88 15.04 -1.61 -10.23
CA SER A 88 15.25 -0.33 -10.89
C SER A 88 15.50 -0.49 -12.40
N PRO A 89 15.11 0.50 -13.23
CA PRO A 89 14.61 1.83 -12.84
C PRO A 89 13.09 1.94 -12.70
N TYR A 90 12.34 0.83 -12.70
CA TYR A 90 10.87 0.87 -12.80
C TYR A 90 10.13 0.33 -11.58
N ARG A 91 10.81 -0.41 -10.71
CA ARG A 91 10.19 -1.00 -9.51
C ARG A 91 11.17 -0.98 -8.35
N ILE A 92 10.68 -0.71 -7.15
CA ILE A 92 11.40 -1.03 -5.92
C ILE A 92 10.42 -1.51 -4.87
N SER A 93 10.88 -2.43 -4.05
CA SER A 93 10.16 -2.88 -2.88
C SER A 93 10.90 -2.41 -1.63
N MET A 94 10.15 -1.96 -0.65
CA MET A 94 10.68 -1.33 0.54
C MET A 94 9.91 -1.80 1.77
N HIS A 95 10.59 -1.86 2.91
CA HIS A 95 9.97 -2.04 4.21
C HIS A 95 10.22 -0.81 5.09
N SER A 96 9.30 -0.54 6.01
CA SER A 96 9.56 0.42 7.07
C SER A 96 10.08 -0.30 8.31
N PRO A 97 11.23 0.10 8.89
CA PRO A 97 11.64 -0.38 10.20
C PRO A 97 10.81 0.23 11.33
N LYS A 98 10.08 1.32 11.06
CA LYS A 98 9.31 2.07 12.06
C LYS A 98 7.92 1.48 12.30
N TRP A 99 7.27 0.95 11.27
CA TRP A 99 5.93 0.37 11.37
C TRP A 99 5.99 -1.13 11.11
N LYS A 100 5.50 -1.91 12.08
CA LYS A 100 5.55 -3.37 12.03
C LYS A 100 4.83 -3.88 10.78
N GLY A 101 5.48 -4.82 10.08
CA GLY A 101 4.91 -5.51 8.92
C GLY A 101 4.59 -4.60 7.73
N SER A 102 5.05 -3.35 7.69
CA SER A 102 4.64 -2.40 6.67
C SER A 102 5.59 -2.41 5.46
N ASN A 103 5.06 -2.84 4.32
CA ASN A 103 5.78 -2.90 3.06
C ASN A 103 5.18 -1.94 2.03
N LEU A 104 6.04 -1.48 1.11
CA LEU A 104 5.68 -0.72 -0.07
C LEU A 104 6.27 -1.37 -1.31
N ALA A 105 5.48 -1.45 -2.37
CA ALA A 105 5.97 -1.63 -3.72
C ALA A 105 5.71 -0.34 -4.51
N VAL A 106 6.77 0.27 -5.03
CA VAL A 106 6.72 1.50 -5.81
C VAL A 106 7.03 1.14 -7.25
N TYR A 107 6.22 1.65 -8.17
CA TYR A 107 6.36 1.44 -9.61
C TYR A 107 6.35 2.77 -10.34
N ALA A 108 7.21 2.89 -11.35
CA ALA A 108 7.02 3.90 -12.38
C ALA A 108 5.70 3.59 -13.10
N LEU A 109 4.79 4.55 -13.17
CA LEU A 109 3.53 4.32 -13.89
C LEU A 109 3.80 4.40 -15.38
N ARG A 110 3.40 3.35 -16.12
CA ARG A 110 3.59 3.25 -17.57
C ARG A 110 2.24 3.06 -18.23
N ALA A 111 2.04 3.63 -19.41
CA ALA A 111 0.78 3.54 -20.14
C ALA A 111 0.25 2.10 -20.27
N ALA A 112 1.13 1.12 -20.52
CA ALA A 112 0.76 -0.30 -20.60
C ALA A 112 0.08 -0.85 -19.33
N GLN A 113 0.44 -0.34 -18.15
CA GLN A 113 -0.15 -0.76 -16.86
C GLN A 113 -1.51 -0.09 -16.59
N GLU A 114 -1.82 1.01 -17.26
CA GLU A 114 -3.08 1.73 -17.10
C GLU A 114 -4.20 1.15 -17.94
N PHE A 115 -3.87 0.57 -19.09
CA PHE A 115 -4.85 -0.07 -19.97
C PHE A 115 -5.54 -1.27 -19.31
N ASP A 116 -4.92 -1.85 -18.28
CA ASP A 116 -5.49 -2.95 -17.51
C ASP A 116 -6.45 -2.48 -16.38
N ARG A 117 -6.56 -1.16 -16.13
CA ARG A 117 -7.37 -0.58 -15.04
C ARG A 117 -8.19 0.63 -15.50
N PRO A 118 -9.38 0.42 -16.08
CA PRO A 118 -10.18 1.51 -16.66
C PRO A 118 -10.57 2.60 -15.67
N GLU A 119 -10.70 2.29 -14.38
CA GLU A 119 -10.96 3.24 -13.31
C GLU A 119 -9.79 4.20 -13.05
N VAL A 120 -8.55 3.73 -13.19
CA VAL A 120 -7.36 4.58 -13.06
C VAL A 120 -7.35 5.56 -14.23
N LYS A 121 -7.52 5.07 -15.46
CA LYS A 121 -7.57 5.91 -16.67
C LYS A 121 -8.59 7.05 -16.54
N LYS A 122 -9.83 6.74 -16.11
CA LYS A 122 -10.87 7.75 -15.90
C LYS A 122 -10.49 8.80 -14.87
N ALA A 123 -9.82 8.40 -13.79
CA ALA A 123 -9.35 9.33 -12.78
C ALA A 123 -8.26 10.26 -13.33
N LEU A 124 -7.30 9.72 -14.08
CA LEU A 124 -6.22 10.51 -14.67
C LEU A 124 -6.73 11.52 -15.71
N GLU A 125 -7.68 11.11 -16.56
CA GLU A 125 -8.35 12.00 -17.52
C GLU A 125 -9.06 13.17 -16.82
N LYS A 126 -9.73 12.89 -15.70
CA LYS A 126 -10.42 13.92 -14.91
C LYS A 126 -9.46 14.92 -14.26
N GLU A 127 -8.35 14.44 -13.71
CA GLU A 127 -7.37 15.27 -13.01
C GLU A 127 -6.40 15.99 -13.96
N GLY A 128 -6.44 15.70 -15.27
CA GLY A 128 -5.52 16.26 -16.25
C GLY A 128 -4.06 15.86 -15.99
N ALA A 129 -3.86 14.73 -15.32
CA ALA A 129 -2.56 14.27 -14.87
C ALA A 129 -1.74 13.73 -16.06
N LYS A 130 -0.43 13.99 -16.03
CA LYS A 130 0.50 13.50 -17.05
C LYS A 130 1.15 12.21 -16.61
N LEU A 131 1.11 11.18 -17.45
CA LEU A 131 1.60 9.84 -17.11
C LEU A 131 3.05 9.85 -16.62
N GLU A 132 3.91 10.63 -17.27
CA GLU A 132 5.31 10.75 -16.92
C GLU A 132 5.55 11.33 -15.51
N ALA A 133 4.57 12.02 -14.93
CA ALA A 133 4.64 12.62 -13.61
C ALA A 133 4.17 11.68 -12.49
N LEU A 134 3.61 10.51 -12.83
CA LEU A 134 2.92 9.62 -11.90
C LEU A 134 3.79 8.44 -11.43
N VAL A 135 3.47 7.96 -10.23
CA VAL A 135 3.96 6.68 -9.68
C VAL A 135 2.79 5.90 -9.10
N SER A 136 2.90 4.56 -9.16
CA SER A 136 2.01 3.67 -8.42
C SER A 136 2.70 3.21 -7.14
N VAL A 137 1.99 3.27 -6.01
CA VAL A 137 2.46 2.82 -4.71
C VAL A 137 1.45 1.85 -4.13
N VAL A 138 1.91 0.66 -3.76
CA VAL A 138 1.08 -0.38 -3.14
C VAL A 138 1.60 -0.61 -1.72
N ALA A 139 0.73 -0.46 -0.72
CA ALA A 139 1.01 -0.68 0.69
C ALA A 139 0.27 -1.91 1.21
N TYR A 140 0.98 -2.81 1.87
CA TYR A 140 0.46 -4.11 2.33
C TYR A 140 1.26 -4.63 3.52
N VAL A 141 0.67 -5.61 4.21
CA VAL A 141 1.34 -6.41 5.24
C VAL A 141 1.78 -7.73 4.63
N GLY A 142 2.89 -8.28 5.13
CA GLY A 142 3.39 -9.57 4.68
C GLY A 142 4.12 -9.52 3.33
N TRP A 143 4.47 -10.72 2.84
CA TRP A 143 5.06 -11.01 1.53
C TRP A 143 4.81 -12.47 1.17
#